data_AF-A0A7S3C221-F1
#
_entry.id   AF-A0A7S3C221-F1
#
_cell.length_a   1.000
_cell.length_b   1.000
_cell.length_c   1.000
_cell.angle_alpha   90.00
_cell.angle_beta   90.00
_cell.angle_gamma   90.00
#
_symmetry.space_group_name_H-M   'P 1'
#
loop_
_entity.id
_entity.type
_entity.pdbx_description
1 polymer ?
#
loop_
_entity_poly.entity_id
_entity_poly.type
_entity_poly.pdbx_seq_one_letter_code
_entity_poly.pdbx_strand_id
1 'polypeptide(L)'
;GKLVIGSFGQTGEASSQTFDWLGQFASECLNRVKVPVTIVKDAWASPKGDYSALGHVLRQGRNGKPGLTFMVCVDGSKVSKQAFDFAAGCLRRDDILYAFYVTDTSKGGEDARVTAEFSTECGKLQHTVNGLGAAELRTGRYQPGDSTAPAGGGGTVLWPIRSAILGFAEEAEVDVLVMGSAELAHADKKHTLGSICAAVAKETRCHFCVVK
;
A
#
# COMPACT_ATOMS: atom_id res chain seq x y z
N GLY A 1 16.17 9.19 -4.24
CA GLY A 1 16.22 8.02 -5.15
C GLY A 1 15.22 6.97 -4.70
N LYS A 2 14.76 6.08 -5.59
CA LYS A 2 13.86 4.96 -5.26
C LYS A 2 14.38 3.67 -5.90
N LEU A 3 14.12 2.52 -5.26
CA LEU A 3 14.45 1.19 -5.81
C LEU A 3 13.17 0.54 -6.34
N VAL A 4 13.20 0.08 -7.59
CA VAL A 4 12.08 -0.66 -8.23
C VAL A 4 12.52 -2.09 -8.49
N ILE A 5 11.76 -3.06 -7.99
CA ILE A 5 12.03 -4.49 -8.12
C ILE A 5 10.92 -5.10 -8.97
N GLY A 6 11.28 -5.60 -10.16
CA GLY A 6 10.37 -6.34 -11.02
C GLY A 6 10.13 -7.76 -10.50
N SER A 7 8.90 -8.26 -10.57
CA SER A 7 8.61 -9.68 -10.37
C SER A 7 9.08 -10.48 -11.58
N PHE A 8 10.22 -11.15 -11.48
CA PHE A 8 10.50 -12.30 -12.35
C PHE A 8 9.97 -13.55 -11.64
N GLY A 9 8.90 -14.15 -12.18
CA GLY A 9 8.49 -15.50 -11.79
C GLY A 9 7.01 -15.84 -12.02
N GLN A 10 6.63 -16.21 -13.26
CA GLN A 10 6.27 -17.59 -13.58
C GLN A 10 5.98 -17.76 -15.08
N THR A 11 6.81 -18.56 -15.74
CA THR A 11 6.40 -19.41 -16.85
C THR A 11 5.57 -20.55 -16.28
N GLY A 12 4.29 -20.63 -16.66
CA GLY A 12 3.53 -21.89 -16.66
C GLY A 12 2.90 -22.35 -15.34
N GLU A 13 1.59 -22.58 -15.43
CA GLU A 13 0.76 -23.48 -14.61
C GLU A 13 0.48 -23.10 -13.15
N ALA A 14 -0.74 -22.56 -12.97
CA ALA A 14 -1.41 -22.42 -11.70
C ALA A 14 -1.61 -23.79 -11.04
N SER A 15 -0.88 -24.05 -9.96
CA SER A 15 -1.24 -25.06 -8.96
C SER A 15 -1.46 -24.38 -7.60
N SER A 16 -2.38 -24.93 -6.83
CA SER A 16 -3.01 -24.39 -5.62
C SER A 16 -2.12 -24.28 -4.37
N GLN A 17 -0.86 -23.86 -4.52
CA GLN A 17 0.00 -23.51 -3.40
C GLN A 17 -0.11 -22.01 -3.11
N THR A 18 -0.18 -21.65 -1.82
CA THR A 18 -0.04 -20.27 -1.35
C THR A 18 1.38 -19.79 -1.69
N PHE A 19 1.55 -19.24 -2.89
CA PHE A 19 2.81 -18.67 -3.33
C PHE A 19 3.17 -17.49 -2.42
N ASP A 20 4.33 -17.56 -1.76
CA ASP A 20 4.97 -16.40 -1.17
C ASP A 20 5.47 -15.54 -2.35
N TRP A 21 4.64 -14.63 -2.84
CA TRP A 21 4.91 -13.76 -4.01
C TRP A 21 6.16 -12.88 -3.85
N LEU A 22 6.73 -12.85 -2.65
CA LEU A 22 7.88 -12.05 -2.29
C LEU A 22 9.12 -12.94 -2.22
N GLY A 23 9.92 -12.95 -3.29
CA GLY A 23 11.22 -13.62 -3.29
C GLY A 23 12.17 -13.08 -2.21
N GLN A 24 13.14 -13.90 -1.79
CA GLN A 24 14.09 -13.57 -0.71
C GLN A 24 14.81 -12.24 -0.95
N PHE A 25 15.19 -11.94 -2.20
CA PHE A 25 15.83 -10.67 -2.56
C PHE A 25 14.92 -9.47 -2.32
N ALA A 26 13.67 -9.52 -2.79
CA ALA A 26 12.71 -8.44 -2.60
C ALA A 26 12.41 -8.22 -1.11
N SER A 27 12.32 -9.30 -0.33
CA SER A 27 12.18 -9.25 1.13
C SER A 27 13.38 -8.57 1.81
N GLU A 28 14.61 -8.94 1.43
CA GLU A 28 15.81 -8.30 1.98
C GLU A 28 15.93 -6.83 1.58
N CYS A 29 15.53 -6.46 0.36
CA CYS A 29 15.43 -5.06 -0.05
C CYS A 29 14.42 -4.28 0.79
N LEU A 30 13.21 -4.84 0.99
CA LEU A 30 12.21 -4.23 1.85
C LEU A 30 12.71 -4.10 3.30
N ASN A 31 13.60 -4.95 3.79
CA ASN A 31 14.06 -4.88 5.17
C ASN A 31 15.26 -3.94 5.38
N ARG A 32 16.13 -3.79 4.38
CA ARG A 32 17.44 -3.13 4.57
C ARG A 32 17.65 -1.84 3.80
N VAL A 33 16.88 -1.61 2.73
CA VAL A 33 17.07 -0.43 1.89
C VAL A 33 16.47 0.79 2.60
N LYS A 34 17.26 1.85 2.71
CA LYS A 34 16.90 3.12 3.40
C LYS A 34 16.18 4.14 2.53
N VAL A 35 15.83 3.75 1.30
CA VAL A 35 15.06 4.58 0.36
C VAL A 35 13.73 3.89 0.08
N PRO A 36 12.72 4.60 -0.44
CA PRO A 36 11.47 3.98 -0.85
C PRO A 36 11.71 2.81 -1.82
N VAL A 37 11.09 1.66 -1.53
CA VAL A 37 11.19 0.44 -2.33
C VAL A 37 9.82 0.13 -2.91
N THR A 38 9.76 -0.03 -4.24
CA THR A 38 8.53 -0.44 -4.95
C THR A 38 8.71 -1.84 -5.52
N ILE A 39 7.78 -2.72 -5.20
CA ILE A 39 7.67 -4.06 -5.79
C ILE A 39 6.59 -3.99 -6.86
N VAL A 40 7.01 -4.26 -8.09
CA VAL A 40 6.11 -4.41 -9.23
C VAL A 40 5.52 -5.81 -9.15
N LYS A 41 4.20 -5.90 -9.29
CA LYS A 41 3.37 -7.10 -9.13
C LYS A 41 2.40 -7.18 -10.32
N ASP A 42 1.49 -8.15 -10.28
CA ASP A 42 0.47 -8.48 -11.29
C ASP A 42 -0.38 -7.32 -11.84
N ALA A 43 -0.32 -6.13 -11.25
CA ALA A 43 -0.91 -4.92 -11.83
C ALA A 43 -0.41 -4.58 -13.26
N TRP A 44 0.66 -5.22 -13.76
CA TRP A 44 1.07 -5.13 -15.17
C TRP A 44 0.28 -6.01 -16.15
N ALA A 45 -0.62 -6.88 -15.68
CA ALA A 45 -1.38 -7.76 -16.58
C ALA A 45 -2.54 -7.04 -17.34
N SER A 46 -2.82 -5.77 -17.05
CA SER A 46 -3.88 -5.01 -17.71
C SER A 46 -3.49 -4.53 -19.10
N PRO A 47 -4.38 -4.51 -20.10
CA PRO A 47 -4.06 -4.06 -21.45
C PRO A 47 -3.94 -2.53 -21.61
N LYS A 48 -4.16 -1.71 -20.56
CA LYS A 48 -4.12 -0.24 -20.63
C LYS A 48 -3.13 0.36 -19.65
N GLY A 49 -2.31 1.28 -20.14
CA GLY A 49 -1.30 2.00 -19.37
C GLY A 49 -0.89 3.31 -20.03
N ASP A 50 -0.10 4.11 -19.32
CA ASP A 50 0.62 5.24 -19.89
C ASP A 50 1.78 4.71 -20.74
N TYR A 51 1.93 5.22 -21.96
CA TYR A 51 3.05 4.89 -22.84
C TYR A 51 3.91 6.12 -23.10
N SER A 52 5.20 5.90 -23.32
CA SER A 52 6.11 6.93 -23.79
C SER A 52 5.80 7.28 -25.25
N ALA A 53 6.36 8.39 -25.74
CA ALA A 53 6.29 8.73 -27.17
C ALA A 53 6.89 7.65 -28.08
N LEU A 54 7.71 6.75 -27.53
CA LEU A 54 8.32 5.61 -28.21
C LEU A 54 7.50 4.31 -28.04
N GLY A 55 6.32 4.37 -27.41
CA GLY A 55 5.45 3.22 -27.19
C GLY A 55 5.88 2.32 -26.03
N HIS A 56 6.80 2.75 -25.17
CA HIS A 56 7.19 1.97 -23.98
C HIS A 56 6.20 2.20 -22.84
N VAL A 57 5.76 1.14 -22.15
CA VAL A 57 4.92 1.27 -20.95
C VAL A 57 5.67 2.09 -19.89
N LEU A 58 5.06 3.19 -19.46
CA LEU A 58 5.53 4.04 -18.36
C LEU A 58 4.83 3.69 -17.05
N ARG A 59 3.52 3.45 -17.09
CA ARG A 59 2.66 3.14 -15.93
C ARG A 59 1.53 2.22 -16.39
N GLN A 60 1.17 1.23 -15.58
CA GLN A 60 0.12 0.29 -15.92
C GLN A 60 -0.58 -0.12 -14.63
N GLY A 61 -1.91 0.00 -14.62
CA GLY A 61 -2.76 -0.36 -13.49
C GLY A 61 -3.48 -1.67 -13.74
N ARG A 62 -4.14 -2.23 -12.74
CA ARG A 62 -4.94 -3.45 -12.80
C ARG A 62 -6.20 -3.26 -13.64
N ASN A 63 -6.79 -2.07 -13.63
CA ASN A 63 -8.04 -1.79 -14.34
C ASN A 63 -7.79 -1.00 -15.63
N GLY A 64 -8.66 -1.17 -16.61
CA GLY A 64 -8.55 -0.51 -17.91
C GLY A 64 -8.98 0.97 -17.91
N LYS A 65 -8.86 1.65 -16.77
CA LYS A 65 -9.35 3.03 -16.57
C LYS A 65 -8.23 4.04 -16.89
N PRO A 66 -8.58 5.29 -17.23
CA PRO A 66 -7.60 6.38 -17.28
C PRO A 66 -7.01 6.64 -15.90
N GLY A 67 -5.70 6.94 -15.85
CA GLY A 67 -4.98 7.15 -14.59
C GLY A 67 -4.74 5.86 -13.80
N LEU A 68 -4.11 5.99 -12.64
CA LEU A 68 -3.95 4.93 -11.65
C LEU A 68 -4.65 5.30 -10.34
N THR A 69 -5.11 4.28 -9.64
CA THR A 69 -5.65 4.37 -8.29
C THR A 69 -4.56 4.07 -7.27
N PHE A 70 -4.20 5.08 -6.49
CA PHE A 70 -3.28 4.98 -5.36
C PHE A 70 -4.05 4.82 -4.06
N MET A 71 -3.50 4.03 -3.16
CA MET A 71 -3.92 3.94 -1.78
C MET A 71 -2.71 4.12 -0.88
N VAL A 72 -2.77 5.03 0.08
CA VAL A 72 -1.75 5.18 1.11
C VAL A 72 -2.34 4.81 2.47
N CYS A 73 -1.71 3.86 3.17
CA CYS A 73 -2.09 3.53 4.54
C CYS A 73 -1.52 4.58 5.48
N VAL A 74 -2.40 5.24 6.23
CA VAL A 74 -2.05 6.32 7.16
C VAL A 74 -2.32 5.90 8.60
N ASP A 75 -1.57 6.42 9.55
CA ASP A 75 -1.73 6.14 10.99
C ASP A 75 -1.37 7.34 11.90
N GLY A 76 -1.09 8.51 11.32
CA GLY A 76 -0.65 9.71 12.06
C GLY A 76 0.83 9.72 12.45
N SER A 77 1.58 8.66 12.18
CA SER A 77 3.03 8.63 12.38
C SER A 77 3.76 9.51 11.34
N LYS A 78 4.99 9.90 11.68
CA LYS A 78 5.85 10.65 10.76
C LYS A 78 6.11 9.90 9.46
N VAL A 79 6.29 8.58 9.53
CA VAL A 79 6.58 7.75 8.35
C VAL A 79 5.36 7.57 7.46
N SER A 80 4.15 7.51 8.03
CA SER A 80 2.93 7.45 7.21
C SER A 80 2.61 8.79 6.55
N LYS A 81 2.95 9.91 7.18
CA LYS A 81 2.91 11.23 6.54
C LYS A 81 3.89 11.33 5.37
N GLN A 82 5.13 10.85 5.55
CA GLN A 82 6.10 10.76 4.45
C GLN A 82 5.62 9.85 3.32
N ALA A 83 4.91 8.76 3.65
CA ALA A 83 4.29 7.89 2.66
C ALA A 83 3.18 8.61 1.87
N PHE A 84 2.37 9.42 2.55
CA PHE A 84 1.36 10.26 1.92
C PHE A 84 1.98 11.28 0.97
N ASP A 85 2.98 12.03 1.42
CA ASP A 85 3.68 13.03 0.60
C ASP A 85 4.36 12.39 -0.61
N PHE A 86 4.95 11.20 -0.42
CA PHE A 86 5.55 10.43 -1.50
C PHE A 86 4.51 9.98 -2.54
N ALA A 87 3.37 9.44 -2.08
CA ALA A 87 2.27 9.03 -2.96
C ALA A 87 1.73 10.22 -3.75
N ALA A 88 1.43 11.33 -3.06
CA ALA A 88 0.99 12.60 -3.63
C ALA A 88 1.94 13.11 -4.72
N GLY A 89 3.26 13.08 -4.47
CA GLY A 89 4.27 13.50 -5.44
C GLY A 89 4.43 12.57 -6.66
N CYS A 90 3.86 11.36 -6.61
CA CYS A 90 3.88 10.43 -7.73
C CYS A 90 2.65 10.54 -8.65
N LEU A 91 1.62 11.28 -8.23
CA LEU A 91 0.37 11.37 -8.97
C LEU A 91 0.53 12.18 -10.26
N ARG A 92 -0.29 11.84 -11.25
CA ARG A 92 -0.43 12.47 -12.56
C ARG A 92 -1.90 12.75 -12.84
N ARG A 93 -2.16 13.47 -13.93
CA ARG A 93 -3.52 13.74 -14.40
C ARG A 93 -4.37 12.47 -14.41
N ASP A 94 -5.62 12.58 -13.95
CA ASP A 94 -6.62 11.51 -13.87
C ASP A 94 -6.33 10.39 -12.84
N ASP A 95 -5.19 10.42 -12.14
CA ASP A 95 -4.94 9.50 -11.01
C ASP A 95 -5.84 9.83 -9.81
N ILE A 96 -6.22 8.81 -9.03
CA ILE A 96 -6.99 8.94 -7.79
C ILE A 96 -6.09 8.59 -6.61
N LEU A 97 -6.20 9.32 -5.49
CA LEU A 97 -5.49 8.99 -4.26
C LEU A 97 -6.47 8.77 -3.10
N TYR A 98 -6.44 7.57 -2.53
CA TYR A 98 -7.10 7.25 -1.27
C TYR A 98 -6.10 7.29 -0.10
N ALA A 99 -6.31 8.17 0.87
CA ALA A 99 -5.71 7.98 2.19
C ALA A 99 -6.58 6.97 2.96
N PHE A 100 -6.02 5.87 3.42
CA PHE A 100 -6.75 4.82 4.12
C PHE A 100 -6.29 4.70 5.56
N TYR A 101 -7.19 5.02 6.48
CA TYR A 101 -6.98 4.88 7.92
C TYR A 101 -7.79 3.71 8.46
N VAL A 102 -7.19 2.82 9.26
CA VAL A 102 -7.94 1.78 9.98
C VAL A 102 -8.17 2.23 11.41
N THR A 103 -9.42 2.56 11.73
CA THR A 103 -9.83 3.04 13.07
C THR A 103 -9.89 1.87 14.04
N ASP A 104 -9.29 2.02 15.22
CA ASP A 104 -9.48 1.11 16.34
C ASP A 104 -10.59 1.70 17.22
N THR A 105 -11.79 1.11 17.13
CA THR A 105 -12.98 1.60 17.85
C THR A 105 -12.82 1.64 19.38
N SER A 106 -11.76 1.02 19.94
CA SER A 106 -11.41 1.11 21.36
C SER A 106 -10.59 2.36 21.74
N LYS A 107 -10.07 3.13 20.77
CA LYS A 107 -9.10 4.23 20.97
C LYS A 107 -9.62 5.62 20.57
N GLY A 108 -10.94 5.83 20.58
CA GLY A 108 -11.65 6.91 19.87
C GLY A 108 -11.11 8.36 19.89
N GLY A 109 -10.24 8.76 20.83
CA GLY A 109 -9.60 10.09 20.81
C GLY A 109 -8.44 10.23 19.82
N GLU A 110 -7.66 9.17 19.59
CA GLU A 110 -6.52 9.18 18.68
C GLU A 110 -6.99 9.16 17.21
N ASP A 111 -8.01 8.35 16.94
CA ASP A 111 -8.63 8.18 15.63
C ASP A 111 -9.22 9.47 15.06
N ALA A 112 -9.87 10.29 15.91
CA ALA A 112 -10.43 11.57 15.50
C ALA A 112 -9.35 12.55 15.03
N ARG A 113 -8.19 12.56 15.69
CA ARG A 113 -7.06 13.44 15.33
C ARG A 113 -6.46 13.06 13.98
N VAL A 114 -6.20 11.76 13.77
CA VAL A 114 -5.61 11.26 12.52
C VAL A 114 -6.58 11.50 11.35
N THR A 115 -7.86 11.22 11.55
CA THR A 115 -8.90 11.44 10.53
C THR A 115 -8.98 12.92 10.13
N ALA A 116 -8.96 13.84 11.10
CA ALA A 116 -8.98 15.27 10.83
C ALA A 116 -7.73 15.76 10.08
N GLU A 117 -6.54 15.27 10.47
CA GLU A 117 -5.28 15.62 9.81
C GLU A 117 -5.30 15.21 8.33
N PHE A 118 -5.57 13.94 8.02
CA PHE A 118 -5.50 13.46 6.64
C PHE A 118 -6.68 13.92 5.78
N SER A 119 -7.85 14.21 6.37
CA SER A 119 -8.93 14.88 5.64
C SER A 119 -8.51 16.27 5.16
N THR A 120 -7.77 17.00 6.01
CA THR A 120 -7.22 18.31 5.65
C THR A 120 -6.15 18.19 4.55
N GLU A 121 -5.24 17.21 4.66
CA GLU A 121 -4.19 17.01 3.64
C GLU A 121 -4.77 16.59 2.28
N CYS A 122 -5.78 15.70 2.24
CA CYS A 122 -6.51 15.39 1.00
C CYS A 122 -7.16 16.63 0.39
N GLY A 123 -7.80 17.49 1.22
CA GLY A 123 -8.39 18.74 0.76
C GLY A 123 -7.37 19.69 0.14
N LYS A 124 -6.19 19.85 0.76
CA LYS A 124 -5.10 20.68 0.19
C LYS A 124 -4.64 20.17 -1.17
N LEU A 125 -4.54 18.85 -1.33
CA LEU A 125 -4.09 18.23 -2.57
C LEU A 125 -5.06 18.54 -3.72
N GLN A 126 -6.36 18.49 -3.45
CA GLN A 126 -7.42 18.75 -4.43
C GLN A 126 -7.39 20.20 -4.98
N HIS A 127 -6.85 21.15 -4.20
CA HIS A 127 -6.65 22.53 -4.63
C HIS A 127 -5.32 22.80 -5.33
N THR A 128 -4.31 21.95 -5.11
CA THR A 128 -2.94 22.22 -5.55
C THR A 128 -2.67 21.69 -6.96
N VAL A 129 -3.40 20.65 -7.40
CA VAL A 129 -3.12 20.00 -8.67
C VAL A 129 -4.35 20.04 -9.58
N ASN A 130 -4.44 21.10 -10.38
CA ASN A 130 -5.41 21.20 -11.46
C ASN A 130 -5.23 20.03 -12.44
N GLY A 131 -6.12 19.05 -12.40
CA GLY A 131 -6.13 17.88 -13.29
C GLY A 131 -5.88 16.54 -12.62
N LEU A 132 -5.61 16.46 -11.30
CA LEU A 132 -5.68 15.17 -10.60
C LEU A 132 -7.12 14.64 -10.55
N GLY A 133 -7.28 13.33 -10.67
CA GLY A 133 -8.48 12.65 -10.18
C GLY A 133 -8.56 12.83 -8.65
N ALA A 134 -9.75 12.66 -8.08
CA ALA A 134 -10.04 13.03 -6.70
C ALA A 134 -9.02 12.47 -5.68
N ALA A 135 -8.73 13.25 -4.63
CA ALA A 135 -8.01 12.78 -3.46
C ALA A 135 -8.96 12.73 -2.27
N GLU A 136 -9.10 11.55 -1.65
CA GLU A 136 -10.14 11.31 -0.65
C GLU A 136 -9.60 10.52 0.55
N LEU A 137 -10.06 10.88 1.75
CA LEU A 137 -9.85 10.06 2.94
C LEU A 137 -10.93 8.97 3.01
N ARG A 138 -10.49 7.73 3.22
CA ARG A 138 -11.33 6.55 3.44
C ARG A 138 -10.94 5.89 4.75
N THR A 139 -11.92 5.36 5.46
CA THR A 139 -11.71 4.74 6.76
C THR A 139 -12.19 3.30 6.77
N GLY A 140 -11.31 2.37 7.14
CA GLY A 140 -11.68 1.00 7.52
C GLY A 140 -11.93 0.92 9.03
N ARG A 141 -12.85 0.06 9.46
CA ARG A 141 -13.10 -0.15 10.90
C ARG A 141 -12.46 -1.44 11.38
N TYR A 142 -11.85 -1.37 12.56
CA TYR A 142 -11.42 -2.50 13.35
C TYR A 142 -12.05 -2.43 14.75
N GLN A 143 -12.59 -3.56 15.21
CA GLN A 143 -13.03 -3.75 16.59
C GLN A 143 -12.24 -4.91 17.20
N PRO A 144 -11.42 -4.66 18.24
CA PRO A 144 -10.75 -5.73 18.97
C PRO A 144 -11.78 -6.68 19.58
N GLY A 145 -11.86 -7.92 19.10
CA GLY A 145 -12.82 -8.92 19.57
C GLY A 145 -13.62 -9.64 18.48
N ASP A 146 -13.58 -9.16 17.23
CA ASP A 146 -14.14 -9.89 16.08
C ASP A 146 -13.23 -11.07 15.71
N SER A 147 -13.39 -12.17 16.46
CA SER A 147 -12.74 -13.44 16.24
C SER A 147 -13.40 -14.22 15.09
N THR A 148 -13.40 -13.66 13.88
CA THR A 148 -13.68 -14.42 12.65
C THR A 148 -12.41 -15.02 12.05
N ALA A 149 -11.29 -15.02 12.79
CA ALA A 149 -10.06 -15.67 12.39
C ALA A 149 -10.31 -17.18 12.15
N PRO A 150 -9.91 -17.75 10.99
CA PRO A 150 -9.89 -19.19 10.84
C PRO A 150 -9.01 -19.79 11.94
N ALA A 151 -9.57 -20.72 12.70
CA ALA A 151 -8.91 -21.35 13.83
C ALA A 151 -7.59 -22.01 13.37
N GLY A 152 -6.45 -21.41 13.69
CA GLY A 152 -5.15 -22.00 13.34
C GLY A 152 -3.89 -21.13 13.39
N GLY A 153 -3.97 -19.81 13.63
CA GLY A 153 -2.78 -18.94 13.64
C GLY A 153 -2.77 -17.95 14.79
N GLY A 154 -1.78 -18.04 15.69
CA GLY A 154 -1.63 -17.18 16.87
C GLY A 154 -1.27 -15.72 16.58
N GLY A 155 -2.22 -14.93 16.08
CA GLY A 155 -2.02 -13.51 15.77
C GLY A 155 -3.31 -12.69 15.80
N THR A 156 -3.92 -12.55 16.97
CA THR A 156 -5.30 -12.06 17.15
C THR A 156 -5.53 -10.56 16.83
N VAL A 157 -4.48 -9.75 16.62
CA VAL A 157 -4.60 -8.30 16.34
C VAL A 157 -4.16 -7.92 14.91
N LEU A 158 -3.31 -8.74 14.26
CA LEU A 158 -2.78 -8.42 12.92
C LEU A 158 -3.77 -8.70 11.80
N TRP A 159 -4.68 -9.64 12.02
CA TRP A 159 -5.60 -10.14 11.01
C TRP A 159 -6.63 -9.09 10.56
N PRO A 160 -7.25 -8.31 11.47
CA PRO A 160 -8.31 -7.38 11.06
C PRO A 160 -7.80 -6.15 10.31
N ILE A 161 -6.65 -5.57 10.72
CA ILE A 161 -6.06 -4.41 10.03
C ILE A 161 -5.57 -4.80 8.62
N ARG A 162 -4.87 -5.94 8.52
CA ARG A 162 -4.44 -6.49 7.24
C ARG A 162 -5.63 -6.74 6.31
N SER A 163 -6.67 -7.40 6.81
CA SER A 163 -7.86 -7.73 6.03
C SER A 163 -8.62 -6.47 5.58
N ALA A 164 -8.71 -5.44 6.42
CA ALA A 164 -9.30 -4.16 6.03
C ALA A 164 -8.51 -3.48 4.90
N ILE A 165 -7.18 -3.47 5.00
CA ILE A 165 -6.30 -2.91 3.96
C ILE A 165 -6.46 -3.66 2.64
N LEU A 166 -6.32 -5.00 2.67
CA LEU A 166 -6.40 -5.83 1.45
C LEU A 166 -7.82 -5.83 0.85
N GLY A 167 -8.85 -5.83 1.70
CA GLY A 167 -10.25 -5.79 1.28
C GLY A 167 -10.58 -4.48 0.55
N PHE A 168 -10.22 -3.34 1.15
CA PHE A 168 -10.42 -2.05 0.50
C PHE A 168 -9.56 -1.91 -0.78
N ALA A 169 -8.32 -2.42 -0.77
CA ALA A 169 -7.47 -2.38 -1.95
C ALA A 169 -8.08 -3.15 -3.14
N GLU A 170 -8.77 -4.26 -2.90
CA GLU A 170 -9.47 -4.99 -3.95
C GLU A 170 -10.77 -4.29 -4.37
N GLU A 171 -11.59 -3.85 -3.41
CA GLU A 171 -12.86 -3.15 -3.67
C GLU A 171 -12.67 -1.87 -4.50
N ALA A 172 -11.67 -1.07 -4.15
CA ALA A 172 -11.36 0.18 -4.82
C ALA A 172 -10.49 -0.02 -6.08
N GLU A 173 -10.20 -1.27 -6.46
CA GLU A 173 -9.31 -1.63 -7.58
C GLU A 173 -7.97 -0.87 -7.54
N VAL A 174 -7.33 -0.88 -6.37
CA VAL A 174 -6.06 -0.17 -6.15
C VAL A 174 -4.96 -0.75 -7.04
N ASP A 175 -4.26 0.14 -7.74
CA ASP A 175 -3.12 -0.19 -8.60
C ASP A 175 -1.81 -0.12 -7.81
N VAL A 176 -1.68 0.90 -6.96
CA VAL A 176 -0.49 1.18 -6.17
C VAL A 176 -0.85 1.36 -4.69
N LEU A 177 -0.36 0.46 -3.85
CA LEU A 177 -0.52 0.52 -2.40
C LEU A 177 0.79 0.99 -1.77
N VAL A 178 0.70 2.08 -1.00
CA VAL A 178 1.83 2.75 -0.35
C VAL A 178 1.69 2.64 1.17
N MET A 179 2.76 2.21 1.86
CA MET A 179 2.80 2.16 3.32
C MET A 179 4.08 2.79 3.85
N GLY A 180 3.97 3.49 4.99
CA GLY A 180 5.13 3.84 5.80
C GLY A 180 5.53 2.66 6.69
N SER A 181 6.83 2.38 6.80
CA SER A 181 7.34 1.42 7.78
C SER A 181 8.60 1.97 8.43
N ALA A 182 8.46 2.35 9.70
CA ALA A 182 9.61 2.59 10.54
C ALA A 182 10.42 1.29 10.70
N GLU A 183 11.74 1.40 10.73
CA GLU A 183 12.61 0.27 11.02
C GLU A 183 12.37 -0.20 12.47
N LEU A 184 11.98 -1.46 12.64
CA LEU A 184 11.98 -2.09 13.96
C LEU A 184 13.42 -2.49 14.27
N ALA A 185 14.12 -1.66 15.04
CA ALA A 185 15.44 -1.99 15.54
C ALA A 185 15.28 -3.03 16.68
N HIS A 186 15.72 -4.26 16.44
CA HIS A 186 15.92 -5.23 17.52
C HIS A 186 17.39 -5.18 17.94
N ALA A 187 17.65 -5.10 19.26
CA ALA A 187 18.98 -4.96 19.83
C ALA A 187 19.99 -6.02 19.33
N ASP A 188 19.51 -7.19 18.90
CA ASP A 188 20.35 -8.31 18.46
C ASP A 188 20.09 -8.81 17.02
N LYS A 189 19.17 -8.22 16.23
CA LYS A 189 18.81 -8.77 14.91
C LYS A 189 18.43 -7.71 13.87
N LYS A 190 18.75 -8.07 12.61
CA LYS A 190 18.40 -7.44 11.32
C LYS A 190 17.19 -6.49 11.41
N HIS A 191 17.31 -5.29 10.84
CA HIS A 191 16.18 -4.38 10.63
C HIS A 191 15.02 -5.13 9.96
N THR A 192 13.83 -5.06 10.55
CA THR A 192 12.63 -5.74 10.05
C THR A 192 11.55 -4.74 9.69
N LEU A 193 10.83 -5.06 8.62
CA LEU A 193 9.62 -4.38 8.21
C LEU A 193 8.53 -4.54 9.28
N GLY A 194 7.70 -3.50 9.47
CA GLY A 194 6.54 -3.58 10.37
C GLY A 194 5.66 -4.80 10.02
N SER A 195 5.14 -5.48 11.04
CA SER A 195 4.42 -6.75 10.90
C SER A 195 3.23 -6.70 9.93
N ILE A 196 2.46 -5.60 9.96
CA ILE A 196 1.35 -5.37 9.02
C ILE A 196 1.87 -5.17 7.61
N CYS A 197 2.89 -4.33 7.44
CA CYS A 197 3.49 -4.02 6.15
C CYS A 197 4.11 -5.27 5.50
N ALA A 198 4.72 -6.16 6.29
CA ALA A 198 5.23 -7.45 5.82
C ALA A 198 4.12 -8.41 5.37
N ALA A 199 3.02 -8.47 6.12
CA ALA A 199 1.87 -9.29 5.76
C ALA A 199 1.20 -8.79 4.47
N VAL A 200 1.00 -7.47 4.34
CA VAL A 200 0.46 -6.85 3.13
C VAL A 200 1.39 -7.07 1.93
N ALA A 201 2.71 -6.93 2.11
CA ALA A 201 3.69 -7.14 1.05
C ALA A 201 3.60 -8.53 0.41
N LYS A 202 3.28 -9.56 1.19
CA LYS A 202 3.17 -10.94 0.71
C LYS A 202 1.89 -11.19 -0.08
N GLU A 203 0.78 -10.59 0.33
CA GLU A 203 -0.56 -10.95 -0.16
C GLU A 203 -1.14 -9.96 -1.17
N THR A 204 -0.73 -8.69 -1.17
CA THR A 204 -1.30 -7.69 -2.08
C THR A 204 -0.98 -8.01 -3.54
N ARG A 205 -1.97 -7.77 -4.42
CA ARG A 205 -1.82 -7.82 -5.88
C ARG A 205 -1.42 -6.48 -6.49
N CYS A 206 -1.55 -5.41 -5.72
CA CYS A 206 -1.17 -4.05 -6.13
C CYS A 206 0.35 -3.96 -6.28
N HIS A 207 0.83 -3.00 -7.08
CA HIS A 207 2.19 -2.51 -6.88
C HIS A 207 2.35 -2.05 -5.44
N PHE A 208 3.39 -2.51 -4.78
CA PHE A 208 3.55 -2.28 -3.35
C PHE A 208 4.76 -1.41 -3.09
N CYS A 209 4.54 -0.22 -2.52
CA CYS A 209 5.58 0.74 -2.19
C CYS A 209 5.71 0.88 -0.68
N VAL A 210 6.93 0.71 -0.17
CA VAL A 210 7.26 0.96 1.23
C VAL A 210 8.15 2.17 1.34
N VAL A 211 7.66 3.18 2.05
CA VAL A 211 8.42 4.35 2.48
C VAL A 211 9.04 4.07 3.86
N LYS A 212 10.26 4.54 4.06
CA LYS A 212 11.13 4.26 5.20
C LYS A 212 11.18 5.41 6.18
#